data_AF-A0A1F8LX41-F1
#
_entry.id   AF-A0A1F8LX41-F1
#
_cell.length_a   1.000
_cell.length_b   1.000
_cell.length_c   1.000
_cell.angle_alpha   90.00
_cell.angle_beta   90.00
_cell.angle_gamma   90.00
#
_symmetry.space_group_name_H-M   'P 1'
#
loop_
_entity.id
_entity.type
_entity.pdbx_description
1 polymer ?
#
loop_
_entity_poly.entity_id
_entity_poly.type
_entity_poly.pdbx_seq_one_letter_code
_entity_poly.pdbx_strand_id
1 'polypeptide(L)'
;MIDIKILSYKSPQRFAVRRTLMAVQNELRKTYPELKIDISEVKELVEMEKYTAVVILPSLVVNEKLVCVGRFPSKQEVRIWLKNAMEE
;
A
#
# COMPACT_ATOMS: atom_id res chain seq x y z
N MET A 1 0.57 -0.38 -14.45
CA MET A 1 0.02 0.62 -13.50
C MET A 1 -0.32 -0.15 -12.25
N ILE A 2 0.22 0.25 -11.10
CA ILE A 2 0.05 -0.48 -9.84
C ILE A 2 -1.06 0.20 -9.04
N ASP A 3 -2.10 -0.55 -8.69
CA ASP A 3 -3.15 -0.10 -7.77
C ASP A 3 -2.75 -0.44 -6.34
N ILE A 4 -2.83 0.55 -5.45
CA ILE A 4 -2.49 0.37 -4.04
C ILE A 4 -3.63 0.89 -3.19
N LYS A 5 -4.11 0.04 -2.29
CA LYS A 5 -5.14 0.39 -1.31
C LYS A 5 -4.55 0.32 0.09
N ILE A 6 -4.66 1.43 0.82
CA ILE A 6 -4.31 1.50 2.23
C ILE A 6 -5.59 1.32 3.05
N LEU A 7 -5.67 0.23 3.79
CA LEU A 7 -6.82 -0.13 4.62
C LEU A 7 -6.50 0.24 6.06
N SER A 8 -7.18 1.25 6.60
CA SER A 8 -7.17 1.55 8.03
C SER A 8 -8.29 2.50 8.38
N TYR A 9 -8.85 2.35 9.58
CA TYR A 9 -9.88 3.24 10.11
C TYR A 9 -9.31 4.63 10.46
N LYS A 10 -8.07 4.71 10.96
CA LYS A 10 -7.50 5.94 11.52
C LYS A 10 -6.65 6.72 10.50
N SER A 11 -6.97 7.99 10.29
CA SER A 11 -6.25 8.89 9.37
C SER A 11 -4.73 8.96 9.61
N PRO A 12 -4.21 9.01 10.86
CA PRO A 12 -2.77 9.03 11.10
C PRO A 12 -2.05 7.76 10.62
N GLN A 13 -2.71 6.60 10.70
CA GLN A 13 -2.13 5.33 10.26
C GLN A 13 -2.01 5.32 8.72
N ARG A 14 -3.08 5.73 8.02
CA ARG A 14 -3.06 5.85 6.55
C ARG A 14 -2.00 6.83 6.08
N PHE A 15 -1.87 7.98 6.74
CA PHE A 15 -0.85 8.97 6.43
C PHE A 15 0.57 8.41 6.56
N ALA A 16 0.86 7.67 7.63
CA ALA A 16 2.17 7.06 7.84
C ALA A 16 2.52 6.06 6.73
N VAL A 17 1.59 5.17 6.36
CA VAL A 17 1.80 4.19 5.28
C VAL A 17 1.94 4.90 3.92
N ARG A 18 1.09 5.90 3.65
CA ARG A 18 1.15 6.71 2.42
C ARG A 18 2.52 7.40 2.27
N ARG A 19 3.06 7.95 3.35
CA ARG A 19 4.39 8.58 3.32
C ARG A 19 5.49 7.58 2.96
N THR A 20 5.45 6.38 3.52
CA THR A 20 6.39 5.31 3.17
C THR A 20 6.27 4.91 1.70
N LEU A 21 5.04 4.74 1.20
CA LEU A 21 4.78 4.44 -0.22
C LEU A 21 5.34 5.52 -1.15
N MET A 22 5.08 6.79 -0.86
CA MET A 22 5.56 7.91 -1.66
C MET A 22 7.10 7.99 -1.67
N ALA A 23 7.74 7.71 -0.52
CA ALA A 23 9.19 7.67 -0.44
C ALA A 23 9.79 6.58 -1.34
N VAL A 24 9.22 5.37 -1.33
CA VAL A 24 9.67 4.27 -2.18
C VAL A 24 9.34 4.54 -3.65
N GLN A 25 8.15 5.05 -3.96
CA GLN A 25 7.76 5.44 -5.31
C GLN A 25 8.74 6.44 -5.91
N ASN A 26 9.12 7.47 -5.15
CA ASN A 26 10.07 8.48 -5.63
C ASN A 26 11.45 7.89 -5.92
N GLU A 27 11.89 6.89 -5.14
CA GLU A 27 13.13 6.17 -5.42
C GLU A 27 13.01 5.29 -6.66
N LEU A 28 11.94 4.54 -6.80
CA LEU A 28 11.72 3.67 -7.95
C LEU A 28 11.54 4.46 -9.25
N ARG A 29 10.92 5.64 -9.21
CA ARG A 29 10.77 6.52 -10.38
C ARG A 29 12.10 7.00 -10.95
N LYS A 30 13.19 7.01 -10.16
CA LYS A 30 14.54 7.32 -10.69
C LYS A 30 15.07 6.20 -11.57
N THR A 31 14.66 4.96 -11.32
CA THR A 31 15.06 3.78 -12.09
C THR A 31 14.05 3.45 -13.18
N TYR A 32 12.76 3.67 -12.92
CA TYR A 32 11.62 3.31 -13.76
C TYR A 32 10.71 4.53 -13.93
N PRO A 33 11.04 5.46 -14.85
CA PRO A 33 10.33 6.73 -14.99
C PRO A 33 8.87 6.54 -15.45
N GLU A 34 8.54 5.43 -16.11
CA GLU A 34 7.18 5.08 -16.53
C GLU A 34 6.31 4.49 -15.42
N LEU A 35 6.86 4.29 -14.22
CA LEU A 35 6.14 3.70 -13.09
C LEU A 35 4.97 4.59 -12.66
N LYS A 36 3.75 4.11 -12.95
CA LYS A 36 2.49 4.70 -12.50
C LYS A 36 1.94 3.89 -11.33
N ILE A 37 1.77 4.56 -10.19
CA ILE A 37 1.17 4.02 -8.97
C ILE A 37 -0.04 4.88 -8.64
N ASP A 38 -1.19 4.24 -8.45
CA ASP A 38 -2.38 4.87 -7.86
C ASP A 38 -2.50 4.46 -6.39
N ILE A 39 -2.69 5.43 -5.50
CA ILE A 39 -2.76 5.18 -4.06
C ILE A 39 -4.10 5.69 -3.53
N SER A 40 -4.97 4.76 -3.20
CA SER A 40 -6.29 5.00 -2.61
C SER A 40 -6.34 4.61 -1.14
N GLU A 41 -7.25 5.26 -0.41
CA GLU A 41 -7.49 5.00 1.01
C GLU A 41 -8.86 4.35 1.18
N VAL A 42 -8.89 3.14 1.72
CA VAL A 42 -10.12 2.45 2.10
C VAL A 42 -10.38 2.79 3.56
N LYS A 43 -11.57 3.37 3.82
CA LYS A 43 -11.97 3.88 5.15
C LYS A 43 -13.22 3.18 5.68
N GLU A 44 -14.05 2.69 4.78
CA GLU A 44 -15.28 1.96 5.10
C GLU A 44 -14.96 0.55 5.57
N LEU A 45 -15.53 0.15 6.70
CA LEU A 45 -15.31 -1.17 7.31
C LEU A 45 -15.67 -2.29 6.33
N VAL A 46 -16.84 -2.18 5.69
CA VAL A 46 -17.37 -3.18 4.73
C VAL A 46 -16.41 -3.39 3.56
N GLU A 47 -15.73 -2.34 3.10
CA GLU A 47 -14.74 -2.45 2.03
C GLU A 47 -13.41 -3.05 2.52
N MET A 48 -13.02 -2.78 3.77
CA MET A 48 -11.81 -3.40 4.36
C MET A 48 -12.00 -4.90 4.58
N GLU A 49 -13.17 -5.31 5.05
CA GLU A 49 -13.51 -6.70 5.36
C GLU A 49 -13.45 -7.63 4.14
N LYS A 50 -13.54 -7.08 2.92
CA LYS A 50 -13.29 -7.82 1.67
C LYS A 50 -11.86 -8.37 1.56
N TYR A 51 -10.91 -7.73 2.25
CA TYR A 51 -9.50 -8.10 2.21
C TYR A 51 -9.01 -8.62 3.56
N THR A 52 -9.44 -8.04 4.68
CA THR A 52 -8.93 -8.39 6.00
C THR A 52 -9.92 -8.10 7.13
N ALA A 53 -9.96 -8.97 8.13
CA ALA A 53 -10.65 -8.73 9.40
C ALA A 53 -9.89 -7.78 10.35
N VAL A 54 -8.64 -7.44 10.02
CA VAL A 54 -7.80 -6.58 10.87
C VAL A 54 -7.98 -5.11 10.51
N VAL A 55 -8.76 -4.40 11.31
CA VAL A 55 -9.12 -2.98 11.10
C VAL A 55 -8.44 -2.00 12.08
N ILE A 56 -7.84 -2.53 13.16
CA ILE A 56 -7.21 -1.73 14.23
C ILE A 56 -5.88 -1.10 13.78
N LEU A 57 -5.11 -1.86 12.99
CA LEU A 57 -3.81 -1.49 12.46
C LEU A 57 -3.86 -1.52 10.92
N PRO A 58 -3.00 -0.75 10.24
CA PRO A 58 -3.11 -0.63 8.79
C PRO A 58 -2.76 -1.93 8.09
N SER A 59 -3.42 -2.13 6.95
CA SER A 59 -3.15 -3.19 6.00
C SER A 59 -2.93 -2.58 4.61
N LEU A 60 -2.18 -3.29 3.76
CA LEU A 60 -1.81 -2.83 2.43
C LEU A 60 -2.21 -3.87 1.41
N VAL A 61 -2.91 -3.41 0.37
CA VAL A 61 -3.28 -4.20 -0.80
C VAL A 61 -2.55 -3.62 -2.00
N VAL A 62 -1.98 -4.48 -2.83
CA VAL A 62 -1.30 -4.13 -4.09
C VAL A 62 -1.92 -4.99 -5.19
N ASN A 63 -2.47 -4.38 -6.23
CA ASN A 63 -3.17 -5.04 -7.34
C ASN A 63 -4.19 -6.08 -6.83
N GLU A 64 -5.12 -5.67 -5.96
CA GLU A 64 -6.11 -6.54 -5.29
C GLU A 64 -5.55 -7.64 -4.37
N LYS A 65 -4.23 -7.76 -4.22
CA LYS A 65 -3.59 -8.76 -3.33
C LYS A 65 -3.21 -8.13 -1.99
N LEU A 66 -3.64 -8.76 -0.90
CA LEU A 66 -3.26 -8.35 0.45
C LEU A 66 -1.81 -8.74 0.73
N VAL A 67 -0.93 -7.75 0.88
CA VAL A 67 0.53 -7.96 1.07
C VAL A 67 1.01 -7.60 2.48
N CYS A 68 0.26 -6.78 3.21
CA CYS A 68 0.55 -6.41 4.60
C CYS A 68 -0.74 -6.42 5.41
N VAL A 69 -0.71 -7.03 6.60
CA VAL A 69 -1.89 -7.15 7.47
C VAL A 69 -1.56 -6.67 8.87
N GLY A 70 -2.34 -5.74 9.38
CA GLY A 70 -2.34 -5.39 10.80
C GLY A 70 -1.03 -4.83 11.32
N ARG A 71 -0.23 -4.15 10.48
CA ARG A 71 1.05 -3.55 10.87
C ARG A 71 1.50 -2.48 9.89
N PHE A 72 2.45 -1.66 10.32
CA PHE A 72 3.12 -0.71 9.45
C PHE A 72 4.19 -1.44 8.62
N PRO A 73 4.15 -1.35 7.29
CA PRO A 73 5.17 -1.95 6.45
C PRO A 73 6.46 -1.12 6.51
N SER A 74 7.60 -1.82 6.46
CA SER A 74 8.89 -1.16 6.31
C SER A 74 9.12 -0.69 4.87
N LYS A 75 10.05 0.23 4.70
CA LYS A 75 10.44 0.73 3.37
C LYS A 75 10.96 -0.37 2.44
N GLN A 76 11.70 -1.34 2.99
CA GLN A 76 12.25 -2.45 2.19
C GLN A 76 11.14 -3.39 1.69
N GLU A 77 10.18 -3.73 2.53
CA GLU A 77 9.04 -4.56 2.14
C GLU A 77 8.21 -3.90 1.05
N VAL A 78 7.88 -2.62 1.23
CA VAL A 78 7.16 -1.85 0.20
C VAL A 78 7.92 -1.88 -1.13
N ARG A 79 9.25 -1.72 -1.11
CA ARG A 79 10.06 -1.81 -2.33
C ARG A 79 9.96 -3.16 -3.01
N ILE A 80 9.96 -4.25 -2.24
CA ILE A 80 9.84 -5.61 -2.78
C ILE A 80 8.46 -5.80 -3.42
N TRP A 81 7.38 -5.44 -2.72
CA TRP A 81 6.02 -5.58 -3.27
C TRP A 81 5.79 -4.75 -4.52
N LEU A 82 6.28 -3.51 -4.55
CA LEU A 82 6.18 -2.67 -5.75
C LEU A 82 6.96 -3.26 -6.92
N LYS A 83 8.17 -3.79 -6.69
CA LYS A 83 8.95 -4.45 -7.75
C LYS A 83 8.23 -5.70 -8.27
N ASN A 84 7.78 -6.58 -7.38
CA ASN A 84 7.05 -7.78 -7.77
C ASN A 84 5.80 -7.42 -8.59
N ALA A 85 5.07 -6.37 -8.21
CA ALA A 85 3.89 -5.89 -8.93
C ALA A 85 4.21 -5.18 -10.27
N MET A 86 5.48 -4.91 -10.59
CA MET A 86 5.91 -4.44 -11.91
C MET A 86 6.28 -5.60 -12.85
N GLU A 87 6.67 -6.73 -12.28
CA GLU A 87 7.11 -7.93 -13.01
C GLU A 87 5.94 -8.88 -13.30
N GLU A 88 4.80 -8.67 -12.65
CA GLU A 88 3.54 -9.39 -12.82
C GLU A 88 2.59 -8.69 -13.81
#